data_AF-A0A4U7ZVW2-F1
#
_entry.id   AF-A0A4U7ZVW2-F1
#
_cell.length_a   1.000
_cell.length_b   1.000
_cell.length_c   1.000
_cell.angle_alpha   90.00
_cell.angle_beta   90.00
_cell.angle_gamma   90.00
#
_symmetry.space_group_name_H-M   'P 1'
#
loop_
_entity.id
_entity.type
_entity.pdbx_description
1 polymer ?
#
loop_
_entity_poly.entity_id
_entity_poly.type
_entity_poly.pdbx_seq_one_letter_code
_entity_poly.pdbx_strand_id
1 'polypeptide(L)'
;MQRHYPHLKKIIPNDFLLNLINHHLNQILACHAKILAFRMDFDYQRGTNRFIRNSSAEIQDDLRELTQAMMNLPGVTGIFWVVEWTSEGAVHAHAIFYLNAQEHQKSFPFILQAEELWLEITHGEGKSQRCKPNEYHRDNINKVVEYHNHEALNSLRRIASYLTKEDQKYSYPIWGCNEVPLPARQGRPRKYIPS
;
A
#
# COMPACT_ATOMS: atom_id res chain seq x y z
N MET A 1 -15.68 -16.90 8.65
CA MET A 1 -15.84 -15.74 7.74
C MET A 1 -15.46 -16.21 6.34
N GLN A 2 -16.33 -16.02 5.34
CA GLN A 2 -16.00 -16.44 3.98
C GLN A 2 -15.03 -15.42 3.37
N ARG A 3 -13.89 -15.87 2.83
CA ARG A 3 -12.92 -14.98 2.18
C ARG A 3 -13.47 -14.50 0.84
N HIS A 4 -13.91 -13.24 0.78
CA HIS A 4 -14.51 -12.66 -0.43
C HIS A 4 -13.48 -12.14 -1.43
N TYR A 5 -12.26 -11.78 -1.00
CA TYR A 5 -11.26 -11.18 -1.88
C TYR A 5 -10.17 -12.16 -2.32
N PRO A 6 -9.72 -12.09 -3.60
CA PRO A 6 -8.64 -12.92 -4.08
C PRO A 6 -7.32 -12.52 -3.40
N HIS A 7 -6.51 -13.52 -3.07
CA HIS A 7 -5.19 -13.35 -2.46
C HIS A 7 -4.17 -14.25 -3.18
N LEU A 8 -2.89 -14.01 -2.93
CA LEU A 8 -1.83 -14.88 -3.45
C LEU A 8 -1.94 -16.28 -2.83
N LYS A 9 -1.91 -17.33 -3.65
CA LYS A 9 -2.02 -18.73 -3.17
C LYS A 9 -0.91 -19.14 -2.20
N LYS A 10 0.22 -18.42 -2.21
CA LYS A 10 1.42 -18.73 -1.41
C LYS A 10 1.42 -18.08 -0.02
N ILE A 11 0.38 -17.32 0.33
CA ILE A 11 0.28 -16.65 1.64
C ILE A 11 -0.99 -17.09 2.36
N ILE A 12 -0.93 -17.08 3.69
CA ILE A 12 -2.11 -17.11 4.53
C ILE A 12 -2.36 -15.67 4.95
N PRO A 13 -3.41 -15.01 4.44
CA PRO A 13 -3.73 -13.64 4.81
C PRO A 13 -4.47 -13.59 6.15
N ASN A 14 -4.19 -12.55 6.92
CA ASN A 14 -5.00 -12.11 8.04
C ASN A 14 -6.32 -11.55 7.49
N ASP A 15 -7.44 -12.18 7.83
CA ASP A 15 -8.74 -11.85 7.25
C ASP A 15 -9.16 -10.40 7.57
N PHE A 16 -8.80 -9.86 8.73
CA PHE A 16 -9.10 -8.48 9.10
C PHE A 16 -8.37 -7.48 8.19
N LEU A 17 -7.05 -7.63 8.03
CA LEU A 17 -6.26 -6.78 7.15
C LEU A 17 -6.67 -6.94 5.68
N LEU A 18 -6.98 -8.15 5.24
CA LEU A 18 -7.47 -8.41 3.89
C LEU A 18 -8.77 -7.66 3.61
N ASN A 19 -9.70 -7.61 4.57
CA ASN A 19 -10.92 -6.84 4.40
C ASN A 19 -10.66 -5.33 4.41
N LEU A 20 -9.80 -4.83 5.30
CA LEU A 20 -9.48 -3.39 5.39
C LEU A 20 -8.82 -2.85 4.12
N ILE A 21 -7.78 -3.50 3.62
CA ILE A 21 -7.07 -3.02 2.42
C ILE A 21 -7.98 -3.04 1.19
N ASN A 22 -8.87 -4.03 1.09
CA ASN A 22 -9.83 -4.11 -0.01
C ASN A 22 -10.97 -3.11 0.15
N HIS A 23 -11.38 -2.79 1.38
CA HIS A 23 -12.36 -1.73 1.65
C HIS A 23 -11.80 -0.37 1.21
N HIS A 24 -10.56 -0.05 1.62
CA HIS A 24 -9.86 1.17 1.21
C HIS A 24 -9.73 1.28 -0.30
N LEU A 25 -9.28 0.21 -0.98
CA LEU A 25 -9.22 0.15 -2.44
C LEU A 25 -10.59 0.35 -3.11
N ASN A 26 -11.67 -0.21 -2.55
CA ASN A 26 -13.02 0.00 -3.08
C ASN A 26 -13.46 1.47 -2.98
N GLN A 27 -13.12 2.17 -1.91
CA GLN A 27 -13.41 3.60 -1.76
C GLN A 27 -12.67 4.42 -2.83
N ILE A 28 -11.40 4.09 -3.10
CA ILE A 28 -10.61 4.76 -4.16
C ILE A 28 -11.23 4.51 -5.54
N LEU A 29 -11.60 3.27 -5.85
CA LEU A 29 -12.23 2.91 -7.13
C LEU A 29 -13.62 3.53 -7.31
N ALA A 30 -14.32 3.83 -6.21
CA ALA A 30 -15.56 4.58 -6.23
C ALA A 30 -15.35 6.06 -6.60
N CYS A 31 -14.12 6.58 -6.50
CA CYS A 31 -13.73 7.96 -6.83
C CYS A 31 -12.99 8.07 -8.17
N HIS A 32 -12.15 7.10 -8.53
CA HIS A 32 -11.28 7.16 -9.72
C HIS A 32 -11.57 6.03 -10.71
N ALA A 33 -11.72 6.35 -12.00
CA ALA A 33 -12.04 5.33 -13.00
C ALA A 33 -10.81 4.53 -13.46
N LYS A 34 -9.61 5.10 -13.30
CA LYS A 34 -8.33 4.45 -13.56
C LYS A 34 -7.39 4.72 -12.39
N ILE A 35 -6.77 3.66 -11.88
CA ILE A 35 -5.76 3.75 -10.82
C ILE A 35 -4.46 3.10 -11.27
N LEU A 36 -3.34 3.61 -10.77
CA LEU A 36 -2.02 2.99 -10.91
C LEU A 36 -1.46 2.80 -9.51
N ALA A 37 -0.90 1.63 -9.23
CA ALA A 37 -0.37 1.35 -7.90
C ALA A 37 1.14 1.15 -7.94
N PHE A 38 1.77 1.32 -6.78
CA PHE A 38 3.13 0.83 -6.53
C PHE A 38 3.28 0.42 -5.07
N ARG A 39 4.19 -0.50 -4.79
CA ARG A 39 4.48 -1.00 -3.44
C ARG A 39 5.90 -0.64 -3.06
N MET A 40 6.07 -0.19 -1.83
CA MET A 40 7.37 0.06 -1.24
C MET A 40 7.47 -0.59 0.13
N ASP A 41 8.70 -0.95 0.46
CA ASP A 41 9.09 -1.51 1.74
C ASP A 41 9.97 -0.45 2.44
N PHE A 42 9.72 -0.20 3.71
CA PHE A 42 10.38 0.83 4.52
C PHE A 42 10.98 0.21 5.77
N ASP A 43 12.25 0.48 6.02
CA ASP A 43 13.00 0.04 7.20
C ASP A 43 14.01 1.12 7.62
N TYR A 44 14.81 0.81 8.65
CA TYR A 44 15.93 1.64 9.06
C TYR A 44 17.26 0.99 8.70
N GLN A 45 18.25 1.81 8.37
CA GLN A 45 19.60 1.37 8.07
C GLN A 45 20.26 0.73 9.30
N ARG A 46 20.89 -0.42 9.13
CA ARG A 46 21.56 -1.15 10.23
C ARG A 46 22.63 -0.26 10.87
N GLY A 47 22.64 -0.22 12.21
CA GLY A 47 23.60 0.55 13.00
C GLY A 47 23.21 2.00 13.29
N THR A 48 22.08 2.48 12.76
CA THR A 48 21.52 3.80 13.09
C THR A 48 20.75 3.76 14.42
N ASN A 49 20.47 4.93 15.00
CA ASN A 49 19.78 5.05 16.28
C ASN A 49 18.35 4.51 16.21
N ARG A 50 17.61 4.80 15.14
CA ARG A 50 16.26 4.25 14.93
C ARG A 50 16.28 2.73 14.76
N PHE A 51 17.26 2.19 14.03
CA PHE A 51 17.42 0.74 13.90
C PHE A 51 17.72 0.05 15.23
N ILE A 52 18.63 0.62 16.05
CA ILE A 52 18.98 0.08 17.36
C ILE A 52 17.79 0.16 18.33
N ARG A 53 17.05 1.27 18.31
CA ARG A 53 15.83 1.44 19.13
C ARG A 53 14.72 0.48 18.71
N ASN A 54 14.64 0.15 17.42
CA ASN A 54 13.71 -0.83 16.86
C ASN A 54 12.25 -0.61 17.30
N SER A 55 11.85 0.66 17.39
CA SER A 55 10.59 1.06 17.99
C SER A 55 9.45 0.97 16.98
N SER A 56 8.43 0.17 17.30
CA SER A 56 7.22 0.10 16.49
C SER A 56 6.38 1.38 16.56
N ALA A 57 6.48 2.15 17.64
CA ALA A 57 5.82 3.45 17.72
C ALA A 57 6.51 4.48 16.81
N GLU A 58 7.84 4.50 16.79
CA GLU A 58 8.63 5.42 15.98
C GLU A 58 8.34 5.22 14.48
N ILE A 59 8.37 3.97 13.99
CA ILE A 59 8.05 3.71 12.57
C ILE A 59 6.59 4.04 12.21
N GLN A 60 5.65 3.90 13.15
CA GLN A 60 4.26 4.31 12.91
C GLN A 60 4.12 5.81 12.73
N ASP A 61 4.84 6.60 13.53
CA ASP A 61 4.81 8.06 13.44
C ASP A 61 5.44 8.52 12.11
N ASP A 62 6.57 7.94 11.72
CA ASP A 62 7.20 8.21 10.42
C ASP A 62 6.28 7.84 9.24
N LEU A 63 5.59 6.70 9.31
CA LEU A 63 4.65 6.28 8.27
C LEU A 63 3.42 7.20 8.19
N ARG A 64 2.96 7.74 9.32
CA ARG A 64 1.87 8.73 9.35
C ARG A 64 2.33 10.03 8.69
N GLU A 65 3.53 10.49 9.00
CA GLU A 65 4.12 11.68 8.36
C GLU A 65 4.33 11.46 6.86
N LEU A 66 4.87 10.31 6.46
CA LEU A 66 5.01 9.94 5.05
C LEU A 66 3.66 9.90 4.34
N THR A 67 2.64 9.35 5.00
CA THR A 67 1.27 9.31 4.46
C THR A 67 0.74 10.72 4.22
N GLN A 68 0.90 11.62 5.20
CA GLN A 68 0.46 13.01 5.07
C GLN A 68 1.21 13.75 3.95
N ALA A 69 2.54 13.64 3.91
CA ALA A 69 3.36 14.28 2.90
C ALA A 69 3.03 13.79 1.48
N MET A 70 2.90 12.47 1.30
CA MET A 70 2.55 11.88 0.01
C MET A 70 1.12 12.22 -0.43
N MET A 71 0.16 12.31 0.50
CA MET A 71 -1.22 12.72 0.17
C MET A 71 -1.33 14.19 -0.25
N ASN A 72 -0.34 15.04 0.10
CA ASN A 72 -0.27 16.42 -0.40
C ASN A 72 0.25 16.51 -1.85
N LEU A 73 0.79 15.41 -2.41
CA LEU A 73 1.24 15.38 -3.79
C LEU A 73 0.04 15.20 -4.75
N PRO A 74 -0.13 16.08 -5.74
CA PRO A 74 -1.15 15.92 -6.76
C PRO A 74 -1.06 14.55 -7.44
N GLY A 75 -2.20 13.89 -7.57
CA GLY A 75 -2.31 12.57 -8.20
C GLY A 75 -2.22 11.38 -7.23
N VAL A 76 -1.83 11.57 -5.96
CA VAL A 76 -1.92 10.50 -4.95
C VAL A 76 -3.35 10.44 -4.41
N THR A 77 -3.97 9.27 -4.56
CA THR A 77 -5.39 9.04 -4.22
C THR A 77 -5.59 8.18 -2.97
N GLY A 78 -4.56 7.42 -2.60
CA GLY A 78 -4.56 6.71 -1.35
C GLY A 78 -3.30 5.92 -1.07
N ILE A 79 -3.12 5.59 0.20
CA ILE A 79 -1.97 4.89 0.76
C ILE A 79 -2.48 3.96 1.85
N PHE A 80 -2.00 2.72 1.85
CA PHE A 80 -2.25 1.75 2.91
C PHE A 80 -0.93 1.11 3.32
N TRP A 81 -0.64 1.05 4.61
CA TRP A 81 0.59 0.47 5.14
C TRP A 81 0.34 -0.46 6.33
N VAL A 82 1.27 -1.39 6.53
CA VAL A 82 1.31 -2.32 7.65
C VAL A 82 2.73 -2.36 8.23
N VAL A 83 2.84 -2.59 9.53
CA VAL A 83 4.13 -2.83 10.19
C VAL A 83 4.30 -4.33 10.45
N GLU A 84 5.52 -4.82 10.22
CA GLU A 84 5.94 -6.21 10.35
C GLU A 84 7.32 -6.30 11.02
N TRP A 85 7.68 -7.52 11.42
CA TRP A 85 8.99 -7.82 11.99
C TRP A 85 9.72 -8.85 11.15
N THR A 86 11.02 -8.62 10.90
CA THR A 86 11.86 -9.63 10.24
C THR A 86 12.00 -10.87 11.12
N SER A 87 12.55 -11.95 10.57
CA SER A 87 12.96 -13.13 11.34
C SER A 87 13.92 -12.80 12.49
N GLU A 88 14.73 -11.75 12.34
CA GLU A 88 15.63 -11.25 13.39
C GLU A 88 14.94 -10.29 14.38
N GLY A 89 13.64 -10.03 14.21
CA GLY A 89 12.88 -9.12 15.07
C GLY A 89 13.06 -7.64 14.75
N ALA A 90 13.63 -7.27 13.60
CA ALA A 90 13.74 -5.87 13.19
C ALA A 90 12.42 -5.36 12.61
N VAL A 91 12.00 -4.16 13.01
CA VAL A 91 10.76 -3.53 12.53
C VAL A 91 10.94 -3.01 11.11
N HIS A 92 9.92 -3.25 10.28
CA HIS A 92 9.83 -2.72 8.92
C HIS A 92 8.36 -2.57 8.54
N ALA A 93 8.09 -1.92 7.42
CA ALA A 93 6.74 -1.69 6.94
C ALA A 93 6.62 -1.96 5.44
N HIS A 94 5.44 -2.41 5.06
CA HIS A 94 5.05 -2.51 3.66
C HIS A 94 3.91 -1.52 3.40
N ALA A 95 4.04 -0.73 2.34
CA ALA A 95 3.01 0.20 1.91
C ALA A 95 2.66 0.01 0.45
N ILE A 96 1.39 0.20 0.13
CA ILE A 96 0.89 0.33 -1.23
C ILE A 96 0.32 1.74 -1.42
N PHE A 97 0.68 2.35 -2.54
CA PHE A 97 0.26 3.68 -2.95
C PHE A 97 -0.60 3.56 -4.19
N TYR A 98 -1.63 4.40 -4.28
CA TYR A 98 -2.59 4.45 -5.37
C TYR A 98 -2.59 5.85 -5.99
N LEU A 99 -2.39 5.91 -7.31
CA LEU A 99 -2.33 7.13 -8.09
C LEU A 99 -3.56 7.25 -9.00
N ASN A 100 -3.99 8.48 -9.28
CA ASN A 100 -4.97 8.76 -10.31
C ASN A 100 -4.34 8.53 -11.70
N ALA A 101 -4.64 7.38 -12.32
CA ALA A 101 -4.02 7.00 -13.59
C ALA A 101 -4.62 7.71 -14.81
N GLN A 102 -5.66 8.54 -14.63
CA GLN A 102 -6.09 9.46 -15.67
C GLN A 102 -5.08 10.59 -15.88
N GLU A 103 -4.45 11.04 -14.79
CA GLU A 103 -3.48 12.15 -14.79
C GLU A 103 -2.04 11.61 -14.84
N HIS A 104 -1.76 10.50 -14.15
CA HIS A 104 -0.41 9.99 -13.97
C HIS A 104 -0.28 8.51 -14.37
N GLN A 105 0.30 8.26 -15.54
CA GLN A 105 0.48 6.90 -16.09
C GLN A 105 1.81 6.25 -15.72
N LYS A 106 2.65 6.92 -14.91
CA LYS A 106 3.96 6.42 -14.47
C LYS A 106 4.07 6.58 -12.96
N SER A 107 4.38 5.48 -12.27
CA SER A 107 4.56 5.47 -10.81
C SER A 107 5.97 5.91 -10.39
N PHE A 108 6.96 5.79 -11.28
CA PHE A 108 8.37 6.03 -10.96
C PHE A 108 8.66 7.42 -10.35
N PRO A 109 8.08 8.54 -10.85
CA PRO A 109 8.27 9.85 -10.20
C PRO A 109 7.73 9.92 -8.76
N PHE A 110 6.66 9.19 -8.45
CA PHE A 110 6.09 9.12 -7.09
C PHE A 110 6.89 8.19 -6.18
N ILE A 111 7.49 7.14 -6.75
CA ILE A 111 8.43 6.27 -6.03
C ILE A 111 9.64 7.09 -5.57
N LEU A 112 10.24 7.89 -6.45
CA LEU A 112 11.38 8.73 -6.09
C LEU A 112 11.03 9.73 -4.98
N GLN A 113 9.85 10.37 -5.06
CA GLN A 113 9.37 11.27 -4.01
C GLN A 113 9.15 10.55 -2.67
N ALA A 114 8.61 9.32 -2.68
CA ALA A 114 8.47 8.54 -1.47
C ALA A 114 9.83 8.11 -0.88
N GLU A 115 10.83 7.79 -1.72
CA GLU A 115 12.20 7.50 -1.28
C GLU A 115 12.86 8.73 -0.62
N GLU A 116 12.71 9.91 -1.24
CA GLU A 116 13.23 11.18 -0.72
C GLU A 116 12.56 11.60 0.60
N LEU A 117 11.23 11.60 0.65
CA LEU A 117 10.47 11.92 1.85
C LEU A 117 10.79 10.95 3.00
N TRP A 118 10.90 9.65 2.72
CA TRP A 118 11.28 8.69 3.75
C TRP A 118 12.65 9.01 4.34
N LEU A 119 13.63 9.34 3.50
CA LEU A 119 14.96 9.72 3.95
C LEU A 119 14.93 11.02 4.78
N GLU A 120 14.14 12.00 4.39
CA GLU A 120 13.99 13.27 5.11
C GLU A 120 13.36 13.10 6.49
N ILE A 121 12.19 12.44 6.56
CA ILE A 121 11.42 12.17 7.79
C ILE A 121 12.27 11.37 8.79
N THR A 122 13.06 10.43 8.27
CA THR A 122 13.95 9.60 9.09
C THR A 122 15.31 10.22 9.38
N HIS A 123 15.54 11.47 8.95
CA HIS A 123 16.81 12.18 9.10
C HIS A 123 18.03 11.41 8.57
N GLY A 124 17.85 10.74 7.44
CA GLY A 124 18.88 9.94 6.79
C GLY A 124 19.02 8.52 7.34
N GLU A 125 18.28 8.14 8.39
CA GLU A 125 18.37 6.81 9.00
C GLU A 125 17.50 5.76 8.30
N GLY A 126 16.53 6.19 7.49
CA GLY A 126 15.60 5.34 6.77
C GLY A 126 16.23 4.69 5.55
N LYS A 127 15.71 3.52 5.20
CA LYS A 127 15.98 2.81 3.96
C LYS A 127 14.67 2.34 3.36
N SER A 128 14.52 2.54 2.06
CA SER A 128 13.33 2.19 1.30
C SER A 128 13.68 1.32 0.11
N GLN A 129 12.78 0.41 -0.24
CA GLN A 129 12.95 -0.46 -1.40
C GLN A 129 11.64 -0.57 -2.17
N ARG A 130 11.67 -0.19 -3.46
CA ARG A 130 10.54 -0.46 -4.35
C ARG A 130 10.41 -1.95 -4.65
N CYS A 131 9.17 -2.44 -4.67
CA CYS A 131 8.86 -3.76 -5.18
C CYS A 131 9.04 -3.75 -6.71
N LYS A 132 9.98 -4.55 -7.22
CA LYS A 132 10.14 -4.74 -8.67
C LYS A 132 9.21 -5.88 -9.11
N PRO A 133 8.44 -5.73 -10.20
CA PRO A 133 7.72 -6.86 -10.76
C PRO A 133 8.75 -7.92 -11.17
N ASN A 134 8.62 -9.16 -10.69
CA ASN A 134 9.31 -10.26 -11.38
C ASN A 134 8.57 -10.52 -12.69
N GLU A 135 9.32 -10.62 -13.79
CA GLU A 135 8.80 -10.90 -15.14
C GLU A 135 8.00 -12.21 -15.22
N TYR A 136 8.17 -13.11 -14.26
CA TYR A 136 7.48 -14.41 -14.16
C TYR A 136 6.17 -14.38 -13.34
N HIS A 137 5.78 -13.24 -12.77
CA HIS A 137 4.51 -13.13 -12.06
C HIS A 137 3.39 -12.68 -13.02
N ARG A 138 2.30 -13.46 -13.03
CA ARG A 138 1.06 -13.13 -13.77
C ARG A 138 0.50 -11.75 -13.37
N ASP A 139 0.75 -11.35 -12.14
CA ASP A 139 0.26 -10.10 -11.56
C ASP A 139 1.28 -8.97 -11.71
N ASN A 140 0.83 -7.80 -12.17
CA ASN A 140 1.71 -6.66 -12.47
C ASN A 140 1.15 -5.37 -11.87
N ILE A 141 1.82 -4.86 -10.83
CA ILE A 141 1.42 -3.64 -10.11
C ILE A 141 1.61 -2.37 -10.95
N ASN A 142 2.51 -2.39 -11.94
CA ASN A 142 2.84 -1.22 -12.76
C ASN A 142 1.86 -0.99 -13.92
N LYS A 143 0.77 -1.76 -13.99
CA LYS A 143 -0.27 -1.56 -15.01
C LYS A 143 -1.37 -0.66 -14.47
N VAL A 144 -1.84 0.23 -15.33
CA VAL A 144 -3.07 0.99 -15.08
C VAL A 144 -4.24 0.02 -14.97
N VAL A 145 -5.01 0.14 -13.89
CA VAL A 145 -6.17 -0.68 -13.59
C VAL A 145 -7.42 0.17 -13.80
N GLU A 146 -8.26 -0.24 -14.75
CA GLU A 146 -9.56 0.39 -15.00
C GLU A 146 -10.63 -0.24 -14.10
N TYR A 147 -11.56 0.56 -13.60
CA TYR A 147 -12.55 0.13 -12.60
C TYR A 147 -13.49 -1.00 -13.07
N HIS A 148 -13.68 -1.17 -14.38
CA HIS A 148 -14.50 -2.23 -14.97
C HIS A 148 -13.68 -3.46 -15.39
N ASN A 149 -12.34 -3.39 -15.32
CA ASN A 149 -11.47 -4.51 -15.65
C ASN A 149 -11.28 -5.41 -14.43
N HIS A 150 -12.20 -6.37 -14.27
CA HIS A 150 -12.20 -7.30 -13.14
C HIS A 150 -10.93 -8.15 -13.02
N GLU A 151 -10.27 -8.52 -14.14
CA GLU A 151 -9.02 -9.29 -14.07
C GLU A 151 -7.87 -8.44 -13.53
N ALA A 152 -7.72 -7.21 -14.02
CA ALA A 152 -6.70 -6.28 -13.55
C ALA A 152 -6.93 -5.89 -12.08
N LEU A 153 -8.19 -5.69 -11.68
CA LEU A 153 -8.56 -5.47 -10.28
C LEU A 153 -8.21 -6.66 -9.40
N ASN A 154 -8.56 -7.87 -9.81
CA ASN A 154 -8.23 -9.07 -9.05
C ASN A 154 -6.71 -9.30 -8.98
N SER A 155 -5.97 -8.90 -10.01
CA SER A 155 -4.51 -8.86 -9.99
C SER A 155 -3.99 -7.91 -8.91
N LEU A 156 -4.47 -6.67 -8.90
CA LEU A 156 -4.11 -5.69 -7.87
C LEU A 156 -4.49 -6.15 -6.45
N ARG A 157 -5.67 -6.75 -6.27
CA ARG A 157 -6.09 -7.32 -4.98
C ARG A 157 -5.17 -8.43 -4.49
N ARG A 158 -4.74 -9.33 -5.40
CA ARG A 158 -3.74 -10.36 -5.07
C ARG A 158 -2.43 -9.72 -4.64
N ILE A 159 -1.95 -8.71 -5.36
CA ILE A 159 -0.71 -8.01 -4.97
C ILE A 159 -0.85 -7.33 -3.60
N ALA A 160 -1.95 -6.61 -3.39
CA ALA A 160 -2.26 -5.94 -2.12
C ALA A 160 -2.36 -6.94 -0.96
N SER A 161 -2.87 -8.16 -1.21
CA SER A 161 -2.95 -9.21 -0.18
C SER A 161 -1.59 -9.58 0.42
N TYR A 162 -0.47 -9.31 -0.27
CA TYR A 162 0.87 -9.55 0.27
C TYR A 162 1.09 -8.82 1.61
N LEU A 163 0.59 -7.58 1.76
CA LEU A 163 0.69 -6.79 3.00
C LEU A 163 -0.09 -7.43 4.16
N THR A 164 -0.97 -8.38 3.85
CA THR A 164 -1.91 -8.96 4.81
C THR A 164 -1.44 -10.31 5.33
N LYS A 165 -0.24 -10.79 4.95
CA LYS A 165 0.32 -12.07 5.39
C LYS A 165 0.32 -12.18 6.93
N GLU A 166 -0.17 -13.30 7.49
CA GLU A 166 -0.19 -13.49 8.95
C GLU A 166 1.21 -13.65 9.53
N ASP A 167 2.07 -14.39 8.83
CA ASP A 167 3.46 -14.55 9.22
C ASP A 167 4.09 -13.16 9.38
N GLN A 168 4.98 -13.01 10.37
CA GLN A 168 5.73 -11.77 10.63
C GLN A 168 4.91 -10.63 11.26
N LYS A 169 3.67 -10.92 11.69
CA LYS A 169 2.85 -10.03 12.50
C LYS A 169 2.71 -10.60 13.92
N TYR A 170 2.77 -9.73 14.93
CA TYR A 170 2.37 -10.09 16.30
C TYR A 170 0.84 -10.20 16.40
N SER A 171 0.33 -10.60 17.57
CA SER A 171 -1.09 -10.87 17.84
C SER A 171 -2.06 -9.74 17.45
N TYR A 172 -1.57 -8.50 17.39
CA TYR A 172 -2.32 -7.33 16.95
C TYR A 172 -1.65 -6.68 15.75
N PRO A 173 -2.26 -6.72 14.56
CA PRO A 173 -1.68 -6.10 13.37
C PRO A 173 -1.66 -4.57 13.52
N ILE A 174 -0.51 -3.97 13.25
CA ILE A 174 -0.32 -2.52 13.21
C ILE A 174 -0.43 -2.07 11.75
N TRP A 175 -1.31 -1.12 11.48
CA TRP A 175 -1.63 -0.66 10.12
C TRP A 175 -2.12 0.78 10.13
N GLY A 176 -2.16 1.39 8.94
CA GLY A 176 -2.76 2.70 8.72
C GLY A 176 -3.06 2.95 7.25
N CYS A 177 -3.96 3.90 7.01
CA CYS A 177 -4.30 4.38 5.66
C CYS A 177 -4.85 5.80 5.73
N ASN A 178 -4.81 6.53 4.62
CA ASN A 178 -5.48 7.83 4.53
C ASN A 178 -7.01 7.67 4.42
N GLU A 179 -7.74 8.70 4.84
CA GLU A 179 -9.16 8.83 4.51
C GLU A 179 -9.34 9.08 3.01
N VAL A 180 -10.34 8.42 2.43
CA VAL A 180 -10.73 8.62 1.03
C VAL A 180 -12.01 9.44 0.99
N PRO A 181 -12.04 10.57 0.25
CA PRO A 181 -13.23 11.41 0.18
C PRO A 181 -14.42 10.65 -0.45
N LEU A 182 -15.63 11.12 -0.18
CA LEU A 182 -16.81 10.56 -0.82
C LEU A 182 -16.77 10.81 -2.34
N PRO A 183 -17.28 9.87 -3.17
CA PRO A 183 -17.38 10.07 -4.60
C PRO A 183 -18.13 11.35 -4.94
N ALA A 184 -17.61 12.13 -5.90
CA ALA A 184 -18.33 13.27 -6.45
C ALA A 184 -19.68 12.77 -6.99
N ARG A 185 -20.79 13.39 -6.55
CA ARG A 185 -22.16 13.02 -6.94
C ARG A 185 -22.52 13.44 -8.37
N GLN A 186 -21.55 13.87 -9.18
CA GLN A 186 -21.78 14.25 -10.57
C GLN A 186 -21.68 13.02 -11.48
N GLY A 187 -22.78 12.72 -12.18
CA GLY A 187 -22.86 11.61 -13.14
C GLY A 187 -23.59 10.37 -12.59
N ARG A 188 -23.71 9.35 -13.46
CA ARG A 188 -24.40 8.09 -13.13
C ARG A 188 -23.65 7.36 -12.00
N PRO A 189 -24.34 6.89 -10.94
CA PRO A 189 -23.71 6.12 -9.88
C PRO A 189 -22.96 4.91 -10.44
N ARG A 190 -21.69 4.76 -10.09
CA ARG A 190 -20.92 3.56 -10.39
C ARG A 190 -21.50 2.39 -9.58
N LYS A 191 -22.04 1.38 -10.27
CA LYS A 191 -22.43 0.13 -9.63
C LYS A 191 -21.16 -0.71 -9.39
N TYR A 192 -20.57 -0.58 -8.21
CA TYR A 192 -19.65 -1.61 -7.73
C TYR A 192 -20.49 -2.84 -7.37
N ILE A 193 -20.27 -3.95 -8.07
CA ILE A 193 -20.86 -5.24 -7.71
C ILE A 193 -19.74 -6.00 -6.99
N PRO A 194 -19.79 -6.13 -5.65
CA PRO A 194 -18.91 -7.06 -4.95
C PRO A 194 -19.29 -8.47 -5.42
N SER A 195 -18.38 -9.13 -6.13
CA SER A 195 -18.45 -10.57 -6.38
C SER A 195 -17.79 -11.33 -5.23
#